data_AF-A0A392MJS6-F1
#
_entry.id   AF-A0A392MJS6-F1
#
_cell.length_a   1.000
_cell.length_b   1.000
_cell.length_c   1.000
_cell.angle_alpha   90.00
_cell.angle_beta   90.00
_cell.angle_gamma   90.00
#
_symmetry.space_group_name_H-M   'P 1'
#
loop_
_entity.id
_entity.type
_entity.pdbx_description
1 polymer ?
#
loop_
_entity_poly.entity_id
_entity_poly.type
_entity_poly.pdbx_seq_one_letter_code
_entity_poly.pdbx_strand_id
1 'polypeptide(L)' 'FFNFYVYKRFKSWWARHTYILSAALDAGIAFMAVLLYFSLQSHGINGPAWWGLEGDDHCPLAICPTAPGVVTKGCPVF' A
#
# COMPACT_ATOMS: atom_id res chain seq x y z
N PHE A 1 1.47 8.03 24.91
CA PHE A 1 1.03 7.90 26.32
C PHE A 1 0.04 6.75 26.57
N PHE A 2 -1.07 6.66 25.82
CA PHE A 2 -2.10 5.62 26.04
C PHE A 2 -1.57 4.18 26.01
N ASN A 3 -0.87 3.78 24.93
CA ASN A 3 -0.34 2.42 24.77
C ASN A 3 0.64 2.02 25.89
N PHE A 4 1.48 2.96 26.34
CA PHE A 4 2.44 2.74 27.42
C PHE A 4 1.77 2.49 28.77
N TYR A 5 0.72 3.25 29.08
CA TYR A 5 -0.04 3.09 30.32
C TYR A 5 -0.76 1.73 30.39
N VAL A 6 -1.41 1.33 29.29
CA VAL A 6 -2.11 0.06 29.18
C VAL A 6 -1.14 -1.12 29.23
N TYR A 7 0.00 -1.03 28.55
CA TYR A 7 1.05 -2.04 28.62
C TYR A 7 1.56 -2.28 30.05
N LYS A 8 1.76 -1.20 30.82
CA LYS A 8 2.30 -1.27 32.19
C LYS A 8 1.31 -1.89 33.18
N ARG A 9 -0.01 -1.72 32.98
CA ARG A 9 -1.06 -2.20 33.89
C ARG A 9 -1.65 -3.56 33.50
N PHE A 10 -1.76 -3.85 32.20
CA PHE A 10 -2.44 -5.04 31.67
C PHE A 10 -1.64 -5.71 30.53
N LYS A 11 -0.44 -6.19 30.84
CA LYS A 11 0.53 -6.69 29.86
C LYS A 11 0.02 -7.86 29.01
N SER A 12 -0.62 -8.85 29.63
CA SER A 12 -1.17 -10.03 28.92
C SER A 12 -2.36 -9.66 28.01
N TRP A 13 -3.27 -8.81 28.51
CA TRP A 13 -4.39 -8.31 27.73
C TRP A 13 -3.91 -7.48 26.53
N TRP A 14 -2.92 -6.62 26.76
CA TRP A 14 -2.33 -5.77 25.72
C TRP A 14 -1.73 -6.61 24.60
N ALA A 15 -0.92 -7.61 24.92
CA ALA A 15 -0.25 -8.48 23.94
C ALA A 15 -1.25 -9.20 23.01
N ARG A 16 -2.42 -9.59 23.51
CA ARG A 16 -3.46 -10.23 22.71
C ARG A 16 -4.16 -9.26 21.76
N HIS A 17 -4.45 -8.04 22.22
CA HIS A 17 -5.29 -7.11 21.46
C HIS A 17 -4.51 -6.26 20.46
N THR A 18 -3.23 -5.97 20.70
CA THR A 18 -2.42 -5.19 19.74
C THR A 18 -2.23 -5.90 18.42
N TYR A 19 -2.07 -7.21 18.42
CA TYR A 19 -2.00 -8.00 17.18
C TYR A 19 -3.31 -7.88 16.37
N ILE A 20 -4.45 -8.06 17.03
CA ILE A 20 -5.77 -7.97 16.40
C ILE A 20 -6.03 -6.54 15.89
N LEU A 21 -5.64 -5.53 16.67
CA LEU A 21 -5.79 -4.12 16.29
C LEU A 21 -4.94 -3.78 15.06
N SER A 22 -3.69 -4.27 15.00
CA SER A 22 -2.83 -4.09 13.83
C SER A 22 -3.47 -4.71 12.60
N ALA A 23 -3.88 -5.98 12.69
CA ALA A 23 -4.53 -6.68 11.58
C ALA A 23 -5.83 -5.98 11.13
N ALA A 24 -6.62 -5.44 12.07
CA ALA A 24 -7.82 -4.69 11.75
C ALA A 24 -7.51 -3.35 11.07
N LEU A 25 -6.41 -2.69 11.44
CA LEU A 25 -5.97 -1.46 10.78
C LEU A 25 -5.53 -1.73 9.34
N ASP A 26 -4.75 -2.78 9.12
CA ASP A 26 -4.30 -3.18 7.78
C ASP A 26 -5.48 -3.55 6.88
N ALA A 27 -6.41 -4.38 7.37
CA ALA A 27 -7.63 -4.74 6.65
C ALA A 27 -8.54 -3.53 6.40
N GLY A 28 -8.63 -2.61 7.37
CA GLY A 28 -9.41 -1.38 7.25
C GLY A 28 -8.88 -0.44 6.17
N ILE A 29 -7.55 -0.34 6.02
CA ILE A 29 -6.92 0.43 4.94
C ILE A 29 -7.27 -0.17 3.57
N ALA A 30 -7.17 -1.50 3.42
CA ALA A 30 -7.53 -2.17 2.18
C ALA A 30 -8.99 -1.92 1.80
N PHE A 31 -9.91 -1.99 2.78
CA PHE A 31 -11.32 -1.69 2.57
C PHE A 31 -11.56 -0.24 2.17
N MET A 32 -10.90 0.71 2.86
CA MET A 32 -10.99 2.14 2.53
C MET A 32 -10.46 2.44 1.12
N ALA A 33 -9.39 1.78 0.67
CA ALA A 33 -8.86 1.97 -0.68
C ALA A 33 -9.89 1.62 -1.75
N VAL A 34 -10.62 0.51 -1.59
CA VAL A 34 -11.70 0.11 -2.50
C VAL A 34 -12.86 1.12 -2.48
N LEU A 35 -13.26 1.57 -1.28
CA LEU A 35 -14.30 2.59 -1.14
C LEU A 35 -13.93 3.92 -1.81
N LEU A 36 -12.70 4.39 -1.62
CA LEU A 36 -12.19 5.61 -2.23
C LEU A 36 -12.09 5.48 -3.75
N TYR A 37 -11.75 4.30 -4.27
CA TYR A 37 -11.75 4.05 -5.71
C TYR A 37 -13.14 4.27 -6.32
N PHE A 38 -14.17 3.64 -5.74
CA PHE A 38 -15.54 3.75 -6.26
C PHE A 38 -16.17 5.13 -6.04
N SER A 39 -15.84 5.82 -4.96
CA SER A 39 -16.45 7.11 -4.62
C SER A 39 -15.76 8.32 -5.26
N LEU A 40 -14.44 8.27 -5.50
CA LEU A 40 -13.67 9.40 -6.02
C LEU A 40 -12.95 9.08 -7.33
N GLN A 41 -12.08 8.06 -7.35
CA GLN A 41 -11.20 7.81 -8.50
C GLN A 41 -11.99 7.41 -9.76
N SER A 42 -13.11 6.71 -9.61
CA SER A 42 -14.04 6.39 -10.70
C SER A 42 -14.60 7.61 -11.44
N HIS A 43 -14.68 8.75 -10.73
CA HIS A 43 -15.15 10.03 -11.26
C HIS A 43 -14.00 10.94 -11.72
N GLY A 44 -12.77 10.40 -11.82
CA GLY A 44 -11.59 11.14 -12.26
C GLY A 44 -11.03 12.10 -11.21
N ILE A 45 -11.49 12.01 -9.96
CA ILE A 45 -10.98 12.84 -8.86
C ILE A 45 -9.79 12.10 -8.25
N ASN A 46 -8.62 12.36 -8.84
CA ASN A 46 -7.36 11.89 -8.30
C ASN A 46 -6.94 12.83 -7.17
N GLY A 47 -6.61 12.25 -6.00
CA GLY A 47 -6.28 13.00 -4.78
C GLY A 47 -5.01 13.87 -4.89
N PRO A 48 -4.43 14.31 -3.76
CA PRO A 48 -3.19 15.10 -3.78
C PRO A 48 -2.06 14.32 -4.46
N ALA A 49 -1.14 15.01 -5.15
CA ALA A 49 0.02 14.36 -5.75
C ALA A 49 0.93 13.79 -4.65
N TRP A 50 1.08 12.47 -4.62
CA TRP A 50 1.97 11.74 -3.72
C TRP A 50 2.48 10.46 -4.40
N TRP A 51 3.57 9.91 -3.88
CA TRP A 51 4.37 8.85 -4.50
C TRP A 51 3.66 7.51 -4.77
N GLY A 52 2.45 7.27 -4.26
CA GLY A 52 1.71 6.02 -4.44
C GLY A 52 0.31 6.21 -5.03
N LEU A 53 0.02 7.38 -5.62
CA LEU A 53 -1.23 7.61 -6.36
C LEU A 53 -1.13 7.21 -7.82
N GLU A 54 0.07 7.32 -8.40
CA GLU A 54 0.27 7.00 -9.82
C GLU A 54 0.09 5.48 -10.02
N GLY A 55 -0.76 5.12 -10.98
CA GLY A 55 -1.01 3.73 -11.38
C GLY A 55 0.04 3.21 -12.35
N ASP A 56 1.23 3.81 -12.35
CA ASP A 56 2.36 3.35 -13.14
C ASP A 56 3.20 2.37 -12.32
N ASP A 57 3.93 1.52 -13.03
CA ASP A 57 4.99 0.78 -12.39
C ASP A 57 6.06 1.80 -12.00
N HIS A 58 6.19 2.12 -10.70
CA HIS A 58 7.24 3.00 -10.16
C HIS A 58 8.67 2.55 -10.54
N CYS A 59 8.82 1.40 -11.18
CA CYS A 59 10.04 0.91 -11.80
C CYS A 59 10.00 1.10 -13.33
N PRO A 60 10.90 1.93 -13.91
CA PRO A 60 10.92 2.18 -15.35
C PRO A 60 11.27 0.93 -16.19
N LEU A 61 11.82 -0.12 -15.58
CA LEU A 61 12.14 -1.38 -16.26
C LEU A 61 10.96 -2.36 -16.33
N ALA A 62 9.85 -2.13 -15.61
CA ALA A 62 8.71 -3.05 -15.62
C ALA A 62 8.07 -3.17 -17.02
N ILE A 63 8.24 -2.15 -17.85
CA ILE A 63 7.73 -2.11 -19.23
C ILE A 63 8.64 -2.85 -20.23
N CYS A 64 9.81 -3.31 -19.79
CA CYS A 64 10.81 -3.92 -20.66
C CYS A 64 10.50 -5.41 -20.95
N PRO A 65 10.62 -5.87 -22.21
CA PRO A 65 10.48 -7.28 -22.56
C PRO A 65 11.68 -8.09 -22.04
N THR A 66 11.41 -9.22 -21.37
CA THR A 66 12.43 -10.14 -20.84
C THR A 66 12.83 -11.25 -21.82
N ALA A 67 12.17 -11.34 -22.97
CA ALA A 67 12.44 -12.37 -23.97
C ALA A 67 13.78 -12.10 -24.70
N PRO A 68 14.63 -13.12 -24.89
CA PRO A 68 15.91 -12.96 -25.58
C PRO A 68 15.68 -12.55 -27.04
N GLY A 69 16.40 -11.52 -27.50
CA GLY A 69 16.34 -11.02 -28.88
C GLY A 69 15.34 -9.90 -29.14
N VAL A 70 14.59 -9.43 -28.14
CA VAL A 70 13.69 -8.26 -28.29
C VAL A 70 14.40 -7.00 -27.80
N VAL A 71 14.70 -6.07 -28.70
CA VAL A 71 15.38 -4.80 -28.39
C VAL A 71 14.39 -3.65 -28.45
N THR A 72 14.15 -2.99 -27.31
CA THR A 72 13.33 -1.78 -27.20
C THR A 72 14.17 -0.61 -26.72
N LYS A 73 13.85 0.61 -27.18
CA LYS A 73 14.57 1.83 -26.78
C LYS A 73 14.39 2.07 -25.28
N GLY A 74 15.49 2.16 -24.54
CA GLY A 74 15.49 2.45 -23.09
C GLY A 74 15.56 1.23 -22.18
N CYS A 75 15.61 0.01 -22.72
CA CYS A 75 15.73 -1.23 -21.95
C CYS A 75 17.11 -1.88 -22.10
N PRO A 76 17.68 -2.48 -21.04
CA PRO A 76 18.95 -3.19 -21.13
C PRO A 76 18.81 -4.47 -21.98
N VAL A 77 19.79 -4.72 -22.85
CA VAL A 77 19.95 -5.97 -23.59
C VAL A 77 20.93 -6.85 -22.83
N PHE A 78 20.50 -8.02 -22.37
CA PHE A 78 21.36 -9.05 -21.79
C PHE A 78 21.75 -10.09 -22.85
#